data_AF-A0A950UR72-F1
#
_entry.id   AF-A0A950UR72-F1
#
_cell.length_a   1.000
_cell.length_b   1.000
_cell.length_c   1.000
_cell.angle_alpha   90.00
_cell.angle_beta   90.00
_cell.angle_gamma   90.00
#
_symmetry.space_group_name_H-M   'P 1'
#
loop_
_entity.id
_entity.type
_entity.pdbx_description
1 polymer ?
#
loop_
_entity_poly.entity_id
_entity_poly.type
_entity_poly.pdbx_seq_one_letter_code
_entity_poly.pdbx_strand_id
1 'polypeptide(L)'
;MAHMVIFRRPDGKPGYHQADGVDEAVRFVEMLRNQENVTDARIFRMEEVSIEVRAYYKVELVGEEPEAPVAAAATPAPVPPVVANALPDPSAADMPLDPMPVEVAAGKARRFGGRN
;
A
#
# COMPACT_ATOMS: atom_id res chain seq x y z
N MET A 1 -4.71 -31.44 7.79
CA MET A 1 -4.11 -30.21 8.35
C MET A 1 -3.00 -29.81 7.41
N ALA A 2 -2.97 -28.56 6.94
CA ALA A 2 -2.02 -28.14 5.91
C ALA A 2 -0.58 -28.11 6.45
N HIS A 3 0.35 -28.55 5.60
CA HIS A 3 1.79 -28.52 5.84
C HIS A 3 2.48 -27.84 4.66
N MET A 4 3.64 -27.24 4.91
CA MET A 4 4.47 -26.67 3.86
C MET A 4 5.88 -27.23 3.96
N VAL A 5 6.38 -27.72 2.84
CA VAL A 5 7.75 -28.17 2.68
C VAL A 5 8.55 -27.01 2.09
N ILE A 6 9.55 -26.57 2.83
CA ILE A 6 10.55 -25.59 2.37
C ILE A 6 11.84 -26.34 2.16
N PHE A 7 12.42 -26.23 0.96
CA PHE A 7 13.63 -26.95 0.62
C PHE A 7 14.59 -26.06 -0.16
N ARG A 8 15.89 -26.34 -0.08
CA ARG A 8 16.89 -25.66 -0.89
C ARG A 8 17.34 -26.56 -2.02
N ARG A 9 17.11 -26.11 -3.24
CA ARG A 9 17.62 -26.80 -4.42
C ARG A 9 19.14 -26.69 -4.50
N PRO A 10 19.81 -27.56 -5.28
CA PRO A 10 21.25 -27.48 -5.49
C PRO A 10 21.72 -26.17 -6.14
N ASP A 11 20.81 -25.41 -6.77
CA ASP A 11 21.06 -24.05 -7.27
C ASP A 11 21.04 -22.98 -6.17
N GLY A 12 20.79 -23.38 -4.91
CA GLY A 12 20.69 -22.51 -3.74
C GLY A 12 19.36 -21.79 -3.59
N LYS A 13 18.40 -21.95 -4.52
CA LYS A 13 17.10 -21.27 -4.46
C LYS A 13 16.14 -22.01 -3.53
N PRO A 14 15.36 -21.29 -2.69
CA PRO A 14 14.32 -21.90 -1.90
C PRO A 14 13.14 -22.32 -2.79
N GLY A 15 12.73 -23.58 -2.64
CA GLY A 15 11.48 -24.12 -3.17
C GLY A 15 10.44 -24.26 -2.06
N TYR A 16 9.18 -24.07 -2.42
CA TYR A 16 8.04 -24.19 -1.52
C TYR A 16 7.03 -25.17 -2.13
N HIS A 17 6.52 -26.08 -1.30
CA HIS A 17 5.47 -27.01 -1.70
C HIS A 17 4.45 -27.13 -0.56
N GLN A 18 3.18 -26.93 -0.87
CA GLN A 18 2.08 -27.07 0.08
C GLN A 18 1.48 -28.48 -0.04
N ALA A 19 1.19 -29.10 1.09
CA ALA A 19 0.59 -30.43 1.20
C ALA A 19 -0.58 -30.39 2.19
N ASP A 20 -1.61 -31.20 1.97
CA ASP A 20 -2.83 -31.20 2.80
C ASP A 20 -2.69 -32.07 4.07
N GLY A 21 -1.63 -32.87 4.13
CA GLY A 21 -1.30 -33.76 5.23
C GLY A 21 0.20 -34.05 5.37
N VAL A 22 0.58 -34.62 6.51
CA VAL A 22 1.98 -34.98 6.81
C VAL A 22 2.48 -36.05 5.86
N ASP A 23 1.66 -37.07 5.56
CA ASP A 23 2.06 -38.19 4.71
C ASP A 23 2.45 -37.74 3.30
N GLU A 24 1.70 -36.78 2.74
CA GLU A 24 2.00 -36.19 1.44
C GLU A 24 3.29 -35.36 1.49
N ALA A 25 3.46 -34.54 2.52
CA ALA A 25 4.69 -33.77 2.72
C ALA A 25 5.93 -34.66 2.82
N VAL A 26 5.84 -35.79 3.53
CA VAL A 26 6.93 -36.77 3.66
C VAL A 26 7.25 -37.43 2.32
N ARG A 27 6.23 -37.88 1.56
CA ARG A 27 6.44 -38.43 0.21
C ARG A 27 7.14 -37.43 -0.71
N PHE A 28 6.79 -36.15 -0.63
CA PHE A 28 7.44 -35.11 -1.41
C PHE A 28 8.90 -34.91 -1.00
N VAL A 29 9.21 -34.89 0.29
CA VAL A 29 10.60 -34.81 0.78
C VAL A 29 11.43 -36.02 0.34
N GLU A 30 10.85 -37.22 0.37
CA GLU A 30 11.52 -38.43 -0.13
C GLU A 30 11.80 -38.36 -1.63
N MET A 31 10.84 -37.88 -2.42
CA MET A 31 11.02 -37.64 -3.85
C MET A 31 12.18 -36.67 -4.11
N LEU A 32 12.21 -35.54 -3.40
CA LEU A 32 13.28 -34.54 -3.50
C LEU A 32 14.66 -35.12 -3.16
N ARG A 33 14.74 -35.95 -2.11
CA ARG A 33 16.00 -36.59 -1.71
C ARG A 33 16.47 -37.60 -2.76
N ASN A 34 15.55 -38.39 -3.29
CA ASN A 34 15.88 -39.50 -4.19
C ASN A 34 16.13 -39.05 -5.64
N GLN A 35 15.46 -38.00 -6.11
CA GLN A 35 15.54 -37.55 -7.51
C GLN A 35 16.40 -36.29 -7.68
N GLU A 36 16.28 -35.32 -6.77
CA GLU A 36 16.93 -34.01 -6.90
C GLU A 36 18.19 -33.87 -6.01
N ASN A 37 18.56 -34.90 -5.25
CA ASN A 37 19.65 -34.89 -4.26
C ASN A 37 19.54 -33.73 -3.25
N VAL A 38 18.32 -33.28 -2.96
CA VAL A 38 18.08 -32.22 -1.99
C VAL A 38 18.18 -32.81 -0.58
N THR A 39 19.10 -32.30 0.22
CA THR A 39 19.36 -32.75 1.60
C THR A 39 18.82 -31.78 2.65
N ASP A 40 18.64 -30.51 2.31
CA ASP A 40 18.13 -29.47 3.20
C ASP A 40 16.65 -29.19 2.90
N ALA A 41 15.78 -30.07 3.40
CA ALA A 41 14.33 -29.96 3.32
C ALA A 41 13.70 -29.95 4.72
N ARG A 42 12.73 -29.06 4.95
CA ARG A 42 12.07 -28.84 6.23
C ARG A 42 10.56 -28.82 6.05
N ILE A 43 9.84 -29.48 6.95
CA ILE A 43 8.37 -29.51 6.95
C ILE A 43 7.88 -28.60 8.06
N PHE A 44 6.98 -27.69 7.72
CA PHE A 44 6.29 -26.79 8.64
C PHE A 44 4.82 -27.14 8.68
N ARG A 45 4.24 -27.18 9.87
CA ARG A 45 2.79 -27.24 10.05
C ARG A 45 2.22 -25.83 9.83
N MET A 46 1.19 -25.71 9.01
CA MET A 46 0.50 -24.44 8.78
C MET A 46 -0.59 -24.26 9.82
N GLU A 47 -0.46 -23.20 10.61
CA GLU A 47 -1.46 -22.74 11.57
C GLU A 47 -1.89 -21.34 11.15
N GLU A 48 -3.20 -21.16 10.98
CA GLU A 48 -3.76 -19.87 10.62
C GLU A 48 -3.62 -18.90 11.80
N VAL A 49 -2.97 -17.77 11.55
CA VAL A 49 -2.86 -16.69 12.52
C VAL A 49 -3.92 -15.65 12.18
N SER A 50 -4.99 -15.59 12.97
CA SER A 50 -6.01 -14.56 12.84
C SER A 50 -5.40 -13.20 13.20
N ILE A 51 -5.26 -12.32 12.21
CA ILE A 51 -4.80 -10.94 12.42
C ILE A 51 -5.99 -10.00 12.50
N GLU A 52 -6.00 -9.14 13.51
CA GLU A 52 -6.94 -8.04 13.62
C GLU A 52 -6.14 -6.73 13.66
N VAL A 53 -6.35 -5.88 12.67
CA VAL A 53 -5.67 -4.58 12.59
C VAL A 53 -6.52 -3.55 13.31
N ARG A 54 -6.07 -3.10 14.49
CA ARG A 54 -6.74 -2.06 15.28
C ARG A 54 -5.89 -0.78 15.30
N ALA A 55 -6.50 0.35 14.96
CA ALA A 55 -5.86 1.65 15.12
C ALA A 55 -5.95 2.09 16.59
N TYR A 56 -4.81 2.41 17.20
CA TYR A 56 -4.73 2.94 18.56
C TYR A 56 -4.14 4.36 18.51
N TYR A 57 -4.98 5.37 18.81
CA TYR A 57 -4.54 6.76 18.93
C TYR A 57 -4.35 7.11 20.39
N LYS A 58 -3.09 7.34 20.79
CA LYS A 58 -2.76 7.89 22.09
C LYS A 58 -2.70 9.41 21.97
N VAL A 59 -3.72 10.09 22.45
CA VAL A 59 -3.74 11.56 22.53
C VAL A 59 -3.27 11.96 23.91
N GLU A 60 -2.13 12.62 23.98
CA GLU A 60 -1.67 13.30 25.20
C GLU A 60 -1.90 14.80 25.01
N LEU A 61 -2.65 15.40 25.93
CA LEU A 61 -2.82 16.84 25.98
C LEU A 61 -1.65 17.40 26.80
N VAL A 62 -0.70 18.02 26.12
CA VAL A 62 0.29 18.87 26.80
C VAL A 62 -0.50 20.03 27.39
N GLY A 63 -0.44 20.18 28.71
CA GLY A 63 -1.30 21.07 29.49
C GLY A 63 -1.51 22.41 28.81
N GLU A 64 -2.78 22.76 28.64
CA GLU A 64 -3.20 24.11 28.27
C GLU A 64 -2.75 25.02 29.43
N GLU A 65 -1.72 25.83 29.19
CA GLU A 65 -1.37 26.91 30.09
C GLU A 65 -2.61 27.79 30.21
N PRO A 66 -3.11 28.08 31.43
CA PRO A 66 -4.36 28.82 31.59
C PRO A 66 -4.25 30.12 30.82
N GLU A 67 -5.18 30.31 29.88
CA GLU A 67 -5.36 31.53 29.10
C GLU A 67 -5.29 32.72 30.06
N ALA A 68 -4.23 33.52 29.94
CA ALA A 68 -4.13 34.77 30.67
C ALA A 68 -5.37 35.61 30.29
N PRO A 69 -6.05 36.25 31.25
CA PRO A 69 -7.23 37.04 30.94
C PRO A 69 -6.83 38.11 29.95
N VAL A 70 -7.35 38.00 28.72
CA VAL A 70 -7.20 39.05 27.72
C VAL A 70 -7.91 40.26 28.31
N ALA A 71 -7.13 41.28 28.72
CA ALA A 71 -7.67 42.54 29.18
C ALA A 71 -8.65 43.04 28.11
N ALA A 72 -9.88 43.34 28.53
CA ALA A 72 -10.94 43.80 27.64
C ALA A 72 -10.42 44.95 26.76
N ALA A 73 -10.20 44.65 25.48
CA ALA A 73 -9.91 45.66 24.48
C ALA A 73 -11.12 46.60 24.43
N ALA A 74 -10.86 47.90 24.61
CA ALA A 74 -11.87 48.94 24.48
C ALA A 74 -12.62 48.76 23.15
N THR A 75 -13.95 48.75 23.22
CA THR A 75 -14.84 48.72 22.07
C THR A 75 -14.42 49.75 21.02
N PRO A 76 -14.11 49.36 19.78
CA PRO A 76 -13.96 50.32 18.70
C PRO A 76 -15.32 50.95 18.39
N ALA A 77 -15.34 52.28 18.25
CA ALA A 77 -16.50 53.04 17.81
C ALA A 77 -17.01 52.51 16.45
N PRO A 78 -18.33 52.56 16.18
CA PRO A 78 -18.88 52.03 14.94
C PRO A 78 -18.36 52.82 13.74
N VAL A 79 -17.65 52.14 12.85
CA VAL A 79 -17.27 52.63 11.52
C VAL A 79 -18.49 52.56 10.59
N PRO A 80 -18.81 53.63 9.83
CA PRO A 80 -19.91 53.59 8.86
C PRO A 80 -19.60 52.62 7.71
N PRO A 81 -20.63 52.02 7.07
CA PRO A 81 -20.42 51.01 6.03
C PRO A 81 -19.77 51.63 4.79
N VAL A 82 -18.64 51.07 4.38
CA VAL A 82 -18.01 51.34 3.08
C VAL A 82 -18.78 50.56 2.02
N VAL A 83 -19.35 51.28 1.05
CA VAL A 83 -20.00 50.71 -0.13
C VAL A 83 -18.94 50.00 -0.98
N ALA A 84 -19.17 48.71 -1.26
CA ALA A 84 -18.28 47.89 -2.10
C ALA A 84 -18.19 48.48 -3.51
N ASN A 85 -17.02 49.04 -3.83
CA ASN A 85 -16.70 49.44 -5.19
C ASN A 85 -15.94 48.27 -5.84
N ALA A 86 -16.58 47.65 -6.83
CA ALA A 86 -16.02 46.55 -7.61
C ALA A 86 -14.75 47.01 -8.36
N LEU A 87 -13.65 46.28 -8.15
CA LEU A 87 -12.47 46.30 -9.00
C LEU A 87 -11.97 44.85 -9.20
N PRO A 88 -11.38 44.55 -10.36
CA PRO A 88 -11.38 43.21 -10.95
C PRO A 88 -10.35 42.26 -10.33
N ASP A 89 -10.72 40.98 -10.39
CA ASP A 89 -9.99 39.78 -10.03
C ASP A 89 -8.65 39.67 -10.81
N PRO A 90 -7.48 39.64 -10.15
CA PRO A 90 -6.25 39.24 -10.81
C PRO A 90 -6.19 37.72 -10.83
N SER A 91 -6.63 37.17 -11.97
CA SER A 91 -6.29 35.85 -12.51
C SER A 91 -4.91 35.37 -12.02
N ALA A 92 -4.91 34.49 -11.02
CA ALA A 92 -3.76 33.70 -10.65
C ALA A 92 -3.72 32.48 -11.58
N ALA A 93 -2.83 32.58 -12.57
CA ALA A 93 -2.34 31.53 -13.46
C ALA A 93 -2.64 30.09 -13.02
N ASP A 94 -3.70 29.54 -13.60
CA ASP A 94 -3.90 28.10 -13.73
C ASP A 94 -2.90 27.65 -14.81
N MET A 95 -1.71 27.21 -14.40
CA MET A 95 -0.81 26.52 -15.33
C MET A 95 -1.34 25.10 -15.50
N PRO A 96 -1.83 24.70 -16.69
CA PRO A 96 -2.10 23.31 -16.94
C PRO A 96 -0.77 22.55 -16.84
N LEU A 97 -0.68 21.62 -15.89
CA LEU A 97 0.29 20.54 -15.97
C LEU A 97 -0.11 19.69 -17.19
N ASP A 98 0.51 19.98 -18.34
CA ASP A 98 0.45 19.06 -19.47
C ASP A 98 0.97 17.69 -19.00
N PRO A 99 0.17 16.61 -19.06
CA PRO A 99 0.72 15.28 -18.84
C PRO A 99 1.70 15.01 -19.98
N MET A 100 2.97 14.80 -19.65
CA MET A 100 3.94 14.35 -20.65
C MET A 100 3.42 13.07 -21.32
N PRO A 101 3.37 13.01 -22.66
CA PRO A 101 3.09 11.75 -23.33
C PRO A 101 4.28 10.82 -23.06
N VAL A 102 4.04 9.71 -22.36
CA VAL A 102 4.96 8.58 -22.39
C VAL A 102 4.86 8.02 -23.81
N GLU A 103 5.81 8.39 -24.67
CA GLU A 103 6.01 7.75 -25.96
C GLU A 103 6.34 6.27 -25.73
N VAL A 104 5.32 5.42 -25.78
CA VAL A 104 5.51 3.99 -26.01
C VAL A 104 5.72 3.82 -27.52
N ALA A 105 6.99 3.86 -27.92
CA ALA A 105 7.38 3.60 -29.29
C ALA A 105 7.00 2.17 -29.72
N ALA A 106 6.31 2.11 -30.86
CA ALA A 106 6.38 1.08 -31.90
C ALA A 106 5.91 -0.35 -31.56
N GLY A 107 4.60 -0.58 -31.74
CA GLY A 107 4.01 -1.92 -31.89
C GLY A 107 3.02 -1.97 -33.06
N LYS A 108 3.55 -2.33 -34.23
CA LYS A 108 2.92 -2.48 -35.56
C LYS A 108 1.48 -3.03 -35.58
N ALA A 109 0.65 -2.35 -36.38
CA ALA A 109 -0.75 -2.63 -36.68
C ALA A 109 -1.07 -4.08 -37.12
N ARG A 110 -2.29 -4.52 -36.82
CA ARG A 110 -3.16 -5.28 -37.75
C ARG A 110 -4.63 -5.21 -37.30
N ARG A 111 -5.42 -4.38 -37.99
CA ARG A 111 -6.88 -4.44 -38.01
C ARG A 111 -7.31 -5.45 -39.09
N PHE A 112 -8.20 -6.37 -38.73
CA PHE A 112 -9.08 -7.14 -39.62
C PHE A 112 -10.44 -7.11 -38.89
N GLY A 113 -11.53 -6.49 -39.37
CA GLY A 113 -12.21 -6.70 -40.66
C GLY A 113 -12.82 -8.12 -40.64
N GLY A 114 -14.11 -8.39 -40.46
CA GLY A 114 -15.31 -7.70 -40.94
C GLY A 114 -15.80 -8.35 -42.24
N ARG A 115 -16.80 -9.24 -42.14
CA ARG A 115 -17.59 -9.96 -43.19
C ARG A 115 -16.92 -11.09 -43.99
N ASN A 116 -17.47 -12.30 -43.86
CA ASN A 116 -18.43 -12.87 -44.83
C ASN A 116 -19.30 -13.93 -44.16
#